data_AF-A0A061FWR1-F1
#
_entry.id   AF-A0A061FWR1-F1
#
_cell.length_a   1.000
_cell.length_b   1.000
_cell.length_c   1.000
_cell.angle_alpha   90.00
_cell.angle_beta   90.00
_cell.angle_gamma   90.00
#
_symmetry.space_group_name_H-M   'P 1'
#
loop_
_entity.id
_entity.type
_entity.pdbx_description
1 polymer ?
#
loop_
_entity_poly.entity_id
_entity_poly.type
_entity_poly.pdbx_seq_one_letter_code
_entity_poly.pdbx_strand_id
1 'polypeptide(L)'
;MKDGLFGFSKGCLHMERWDQLNHFFNATGVMLTFSLNALHGRHKIRRSLWGGDWDSSNAQDFMKYTISKGYQIDSWEFGNELSGNGVGAHVLASQYGKDLIYLKKIINELYKGSQYKPSLVAPGGFFDQEWFVKLLQISGSSILDAMSHHIYNLGAGVDPKLISKILDPNHLSKVANTFSNLTHVIRRHGPWASAWVGESGGAYNSGGPHVSDTFVNSFWYLDQLGMASKYHTKVYCRQTLIGGNYGLLNATTYVPNPDYYSALLWHRLMGKVVLAVDSDASSFLRTYAHCSKGRAGVTLLLINLSKQTKFIMDVQNSINIKLAVKEENISPDSFTHSLKKTFSWVGVKASDEPLLREEYHLTPKNGYLQSRTMVLNGVPLLTDAGNIPRLDPIRVNVMSPISLAPLSIAFIVFPNFDAPACG
;
A
#
# COMPACT_ATOMS: atom_id res chain seq x y z
N MET A 1 25.31 15.02 -26.27
CA MET A 1 24.83 13.66 -26.01
C MET A 1 23.33 13.71 -25.74
N LYS A 2 22.51 13.23 -26.67
CA LYS A 2 21.02 13.26 -26.63
C LYS A 2 20.40 11.89 -26.91
N ASP A 3 21.13 10.79 -26.68
CA ASP A 3 20.74 9.46 -27.17
C ASP A 3 20.34 8.48 -26.04
N GLY A 4 19.83 9.02 -24.93
CA GLY A 4 19.29 8.26 -23.81
C GLY A 4 17.76 8.13 -23.86
N LEU A 5 17.19 7.01 -23.42
CA LEU A 5 15.75 6.87 -23.23
C LEU A 5 15.28 7.95 -22.25
N PHE A 6 14.37 8.86 -22.63
CA PHE A 6 13.99 10.03 -21.80
C PHE A 6 15.16 10.91 -21.30
N GLY A 7 16.33 10.85 -21.94
CA GLY A 7 17.55 11.52 -21.45
C GLY A 7 18.36 10.74 -20.41
N PHE A 8 17.97 9.50 -20.08
CA PHE A 8 18.74 8.61 -19.21
C PHE A 8 20.08 8.23 -19.85
N SER A 9 21.18 8.52 -19.17
CA SER A 9 22.51 8.04 -19.56
C SER A 9 22.77 6.63 -19.02
N LYS A 10 23.81 5.98 -19.53
CA LYS A 10 24.38 4.81 -18.86
C LYS A 10 24.94 5.27 -17.51
N GLY A 11 24.55 4.60 -16.43
CA GLY A 11 25.06 4.83 -15.08
C GLY A 11 25.52 3.51 -14.45
N CYS A 12 26.49 3.58 -13.54
CA CYS A 12 26.97 2.42 -12.79
C CYS A 12 26.70 2.61 -11.29
N LEU A 13 26.16 1.59 -10.64
CA LEU A 13 26.19 1.49 -9.18
C LEU A 13 27.53 0.85 -8.78
N HIS A 14 28.45 1.65 -8.26
CA HIS A 14 29.73 1.14 -7.79
C HIS A 14 29.58 0.32 -6.51
N MET A 15 30.45 -0.68 -6.32
CA MET A 15 30.39 -1.58 -5.16
C MET A 15 30.55 -0.86 -3.83
N GLU A 16 31.36 0.21 -3.77
CA GLU A 16 31.45 1.07 -2.58
C GLU A 16 30.11 1.73 -2.26
N ARG A 17 29.39 2.22 -3.27
CA ARG A 17 28.06 2.80 -3.06
C ARG A 17 27.06 1.75 -2.60
N TRP A 18 27.16 0.54 -3.13
CA TRP A 18 26.36 -0.60 -2.68
C TRP A 18 26.65 -0.97 -1.22
N ASP A 19 27.91 -0.93 -0.79
CA ASP A 19 28.29 -1.12 0.60
C ASP A 19 27.64 -0.05 1.50
N GLN A 20 27.74 1.23 1.14
CA GLN A 20 27.13 2.33 1.89
C GLN A 20 25.60 2.18 2.01
N LEU A 21 24.94 1.75 0.93
CA LEU A 21 23.50 1.48 0.95
C LEU A 21 23.15 0.34 1.91
N ASN A 22 23.92 -0.76 1.92
CA ASN A 22 23.70 -1.86 2.85
C ASN A 22 23.95 -1.49 4.31
N HIS A 23 24.89 -0.57 4.59
CA HIS A 23 25.06 -0.02 5.94
C HIS A 23 23.79 0.73 6.38
N PHE A 24 23.22 1.55 5.49
CA PHE A 24 21.95 2.23 5.76
C PHE A 24 20.78 1.24 5.93
N PHE A 25 20.69 0.22 5.09
CA PHE A 25 19.63 -0.79 5.17
C PHE A 25 19.69 -1.58 6.47
N ASN A 26 20.89 -1.99 6.88
CA ASN A 26 21.10 -2.68 8.14
C ASN A 26 20.78 -1.76 9.34
N ALA A 27 21.22 -0.51 9.30
CA ALA A 27 20.94 0.47 10.37
C ALA A 27 19.43 0.78 10.52
N THR A 28 18.66 0.62 9.44
CA THR A 28 17.20 0.88 9.44
C THR A 28 16.35 -0.38 9.56
N GLY A 29 16.94 -1.57 9.47
CA GLY A 29 16.24 -2.85 9.51
C GLY A 29 15.27 -3.07 8.34
N VAL A 30 15.54 -2.47 7.18
CA VAL A 30 14.65 -2.60 6.00
C VAL A 30 14.77 -3.98 5.37
N MET A 31 13.64 -4.55 4.94
CA MET A 31 13.60 -5.72 4.08
C MET A 31 13.78 -5.26 2.62
N LEU A 32 14.91 -5.60 2.00
CA LEU A 32 15.30 -5.03 0.73
C LEU A 32 14.83 -5.86 -0.48
N THR A 33 14.07 -5.20 -1.35
CA THR A 33 13.91 -5.60 -2.75
C THR A 33 14.87 -4.79 -3.63
N PHE A 34 15.62 -5.44 -4.52
CA PHE A 34 16.47 -4.77 -5.49
C PHE A 34 16.13 -5.20 -6.92
N SER A 35 15.84 -4.24 -7.79
CA SER A 35 15.51 -4.51 -9.20
C SER A 35 16.76 -4.58 -10.08
N LEU A 36 16.92 -5.67 -10.82
CA LEU A 36 18.03 -5.95 -11.72
C LEU A 36 17.78 -5.34 -13.10
N ASN A 37 18.84 -4.99 -13.82
CA ASN A 37 18.73 -4.44 -15.17
C ASN A 37 18.33 -5.52 -16.20
N ALA A 38 17.04 -5.60 -16.50
CA ALA A 38 16.47 -6.54 -17.46
C ALA A 38 16.74 -6.19 -18.94
N LEU A 39 17.38 -5.05 -19.24
CA LEU A 39 17.76 -4.64 -20.61
C LEU A 39 19.23 -4.90 -20.94
N HIS A 40 20.04 -5.37 -19.98
CA HIS A 40 21.45 -5.65 -20.24
C HIS A 40 21.61 -6.74 -21.32
N GLY A 41 22.52 -6.52 -22.28
CA GLY A 41 22.74 -7.40 -23.44
C GLY A 41 21.70 -7.30 -24.56
N ARG A 42 20.57 -6.64 -24.34
CA ARG A 42 19.51 -6.53 -25.35
C ARG A 42 19.77 -5.41 -26.35
N HIS A 43 19.05 -5.46 -27.45
CA HIS A 43 19.03 -4.42 -28.47
C HIS A 43 17.62 -3.96 -28.79
N LYS A 44 17.52 -2.70 -29.20
CA LYS A 44 16.28 -2.07 -29.64
C LYS A 44 15.90 -2.64 -31.02
N ILE A 45 14.78 -3.34 -31.10
CA ILE A 45 14.26 -3.88 -32.37
C ILE A 45 13.54 -2.78 -33.14
N ARG A 46 12.53 -2.15 -32.51
CA ARG A 46 11.74 -1.08 -33.14
C ARG A 46 11.03 -0.24 -32.08
N ARG A 47 11.08 1.10 -32.21
CA ARG A 47 10.46 2.03 -31.24
C ARG A 47 10.87 1.63 -29.81
N SER A 48 9.94 1.44 -28.88
CA SER A 48 10.23 1.01 -27.51
C SER A 48 10.42 -0.49 -27.35
N LEU A 49 10.31 -1.32 -28.39
CA LEU A 49 10.47 -2.78 -28.28
C LEU A 49 11.95 -3.17 -28.23
N TRP A 50 12.32 -3.90 -27.18
CA TRP A 50 13.62 -4.51 -27.00
C TRP A 50 13.54 -6.03 -27.11
N GLY A 51 14.58 -6.63 -27.69
CA GLY A 51 14.73 -8.08 -27.76
C GLY A 51 16.18 -8.52 -27.80
N GLY A 52 16.37 -9.81 -28.10
CA GLY A 52 17.60 -10.52 -27.76
C GLY A 52 17.55 -11.08 -26.34
N ASP A 53 18.43 -12.04 -26.10
CA ASP A 53 18.56 -12.69 -24.80
C ASP A 53 19.15 -11.73 -23.77
N TRP A 54 18.72 -11.89 -22.52
CA TRP A 54 19.26 -11.10 -21.42
C TRP A 54 20.67 -11.59 -21.06
N ASP A 55 21.64 -10.67 -21.08
CA ASP A 55 22.98 -10.96 -20.56
C ASP A 55 22.95 -10.86 -19.03
N SER A 56 22.99 -12.03 -18.38
CA SER A 56 22.94 -12.15 -16.93
C SER A 56 24.28 -11.92 -16.22
N SER A 57 25.40 -11.79 -16.94
CA SER A 57 26.75 -11.76 -16.36
C SER A 57 26.88 -10.68 -15.26
N ASN A 58 26.45 -9.46 -15.57
CA ASN A 58 26.46 -8.35 -14.61
C ASN A 58 25.62 -8.62 -13.35
N ALA A 59 24.43 -9.21 -13.50
CA ALA A 59 23.58 -9.54 -12.36
C ALA A 59 24.18 -10.67 -11.51
N GLN A 60 24.78 -11.68 -12.12
CA GLN A 60 25.46 -12.76 -11.41
C GLN A 60 26.65 -12.22 -10.59
N ASP A 61 27.48 -11.36 -11.17
CA ASP A 61 28.62 -10.77 -10.47
C ASP A 61 28.14 -9.88 -9.30
N PHE A 62 27.08 -9.10 -9.51
CA PHE A 62 26.47 -8.30 -8.44
C PHE A 62 25.89 -9.15 -7.30
N MET A 63 25.18 -10.23 -7.62
CA MET A 63 24.67 -11.16 -6.61
C MET A 63 25.81 -11.85 -5.84
N LYS A 64 26.86 -12.33 -6.54
CA LYS A 64 28.03 -12.95 -5.91
C LYS A 64 28.71 -11.98 -4.94
N TYR A 65 28.90 -10.72 -5.35
CA TYR A 65 29.46 -9.69 -4.47
C TYR A 65 28.56 -9.44 -3.25
N THR A 66 27.25 -9.33 -3.46
CA THR A 66 26.28 -9.14 -2.37
C THR A 66 26.32 -10.29 -1.35
N ILE A 67 26.38 -11.53 -1.84
CA ILE A 67 26.50 -12.74 -1.00
C ILE A 67 27.84 -12.77 -0.26
N SER A 68 28.96 -12.46 -0.93
CA SER A 68 30.29 -12.51 -0.31
C SER A 68 30.48 -11.50 0.82
N LYS A 69 29.73 -10.39 0.78
CA LYS A 69 29.70 -9.37 1.84
C LYS A 69 28.72 -9.73 2.97
N GLY A 70 27.97 -10.83 2.83
CA GLY A 70 26.94 -11.24 3.80
C GLY A 70 25.71 -10.33 3.81
N TYR A 71 25.50 -9.52 2.77
CA TYR A 71 24.35 -8.63 2.70
C TYR A 71 23.07 -9.40 2.45
N GLN A 72 22.02 -9.04 3.20
CA GLN A 72 20.73 -9.69 3.11
C GLN A 72 19.85 -9.00 2.06
N ILE A 73 19.36 -9.81 1.12
CA ILE A 73 18.36 -9.41 0.13
C ILE A 73 17.11 -10.24 0.40
N ASP A 74 15.97 -9.57 0.60
CA ASP A 74 14.70 -10.25 0.79
C ASP A 74 14.14 -10.71 -0.57
N SER A 75 14.32 -9.88 -1.60
CA SER A 75 13.86 -10.20 -2.94
C SER A 75 14.64 -9.50 -4.06
N TRP A 76 14.70 -10.19 -5.20
CA TRP A 76 15.17 -9.62 -6.45
C TRP A 76 13.97 -9.31 -7.34
N GLU A 77 13.93 -8.11 -7.91
CA GLU A 77 12.98 -7.74 -8.95
C GLU A 77 13.68 -7.70 -10.32
N PHE A 78 12.93 -7.87 -11.42
CA PHE A 78 13.52 -7.94 -12.76
C PHE A 78 13.09 -6.79 -13.66
N GLY A 79 13.85 -5.70 -13.70
CA GLY A 79 13.54 -4.55 -14.54
C GLY A 79 12.41 -3.68 -14.00
N ASN A 80 12.11 -2.62 -14.75
CA ASN A 80 11.18 -1.57 -14.35
C ASN A 80 10.39 -1.09 -15.57
N GLU A 81 9.06 -1.13 -15.49
CA GLU A 81 8.09 -0.65 -16.47
C GLU A 81 8.29 -1.20 -17.89
N LEU A 82 8.69 -2.47 -17.98
CA LEU A 82 8.89 -3.17 -19.26
C LEU A 82 7.67 -3.98 -19.72
N SER A 83 6.62 -4.06 -18.90
CA SER A 83 5.37 -4.79 -19.19
C SER A 83 4.44 -4.04 -20.14
N GLY A 84 3.61 -4.79 -20.88
CA GLY A 84 2.65 -4.21 -21.82
C GLY A 84 3.34 -3.34 -22.87
N ASN A 85 2.92 -2.07 -22.97
CA ASN A 85 3.53 -1.08 -23.87
C ASN A 85 4.83 -0.46 -23.32
N GLY A 86 5.08 -0.65 -22.02
CA GLY A 86 6.21 -0.13 -21.26
C GLY A 86 6.32 1.39 -21.22
N VAL A 87 7.27 1.88 -20.43
CA VAL A 87 7.63 3.30 -20.36
C VAL A 87 8.98 3.49 -21.01
N GLY A 88 8.95 3.85 -22.29
CA GLY A 88 10.14 4.06 -23.11
C GLY A 88 10.83 2.78 -23.61
N ALA A 89 10.75 1.69 -22.85
CA ALA A 89 11.17 0.36 -23.26
C ALA A 89 10.12 -0.68 -22.85
N HIS A 90 9.91 -1.71 -23.67
CA HIS A 90 9.14 -2.89 -23.31
C HIS A 90 9.78 -4.16 -23.87
N VAL A 91 9.51 -5.27 -23.20
CA VAL A 91 9.93 -6.61 -23.59
C VAL A 91 8.68 -7.48 -23.68
N LEU A 92 8.58 -8.31 -24.73
CA LEU A 92 7.45 -9.23 -24.87
C LEU A 92 7.42 -10.21 -23.69
N ALA A 93 6.24 -10.48 -23.15
CA ALA A 93 6.03 -11.41 -22.04
C ALA A 93 6.68 -12.80 -22.28
N SER A 94 6.78 -13.23 -23.55
CA SER A 94 7.43 -14.48 -23.92
C SER A 94 8.92 -14.52 -23.72
N GLN A 95 9.62 -13.42 -24.04
CA GLN A 95 11.04 -13.35 -23.77
C GLN A 95 11.26 -13.13 -22.27
N TYR A 96 10.53 -12.16 -21.69
CA TYR A 96 10.63 -11.81 -20.29
C TYR A 96 10.39 -13.01 -19.35
N GLY A 97 9.39 -13.87 -19.65
CA GLY A 97 9.14 -15.08 -18.88
C GLY A 97 10.26 -16.13 -18.95
N LYS A 98 10.92 -16.28 -20.11
CA LYS A 98 12.12 -17.15 -20.24
C LYS A 98 13.27 -16.61 -19.41
N ASP A 99 13.46 -15.30 -19.41
CA ASP A 99 14.53 -14.66 -18.66
C ASP A 99 14.31 -14.81 -17.14
N LEU A 100 13.06 -14.77 -16.66
CA LEU A 100 12.75 -15.06 -15.25
C LEU A 100 13.03 -16.51 -14.85
N ILE A 101 12.75 -17.49 -15.73
CA ILE A 101 13.11 -18.89 -15.47
C ILE A 101 14.63 -19.00 -15.29
N TYR A 102 15.37 -18.35 -16.18
CA TYR A 102 16.83 -18.33 -16.11
C TYR A 102 17.35 -17.60 -14.86
N LEU A 103 16.76 -16.46 -14.50
CA LEU A 103 17.09 -15.73 -13.27
C LEU A 103 16.79 -16.57 -12.02
N LYS A 104 15.66 -17.29 -11.98
CA LYS A 104 15.34 -18.18 -10.85
C LYS A 104 16.39 -19.29 -10.72
N LYS A 105 16.87 -19.85 -11.83
CA LYS A 105 17.97 -20.83 -11.83
C LYS A 105 19.24 -20.23 -11.22
N ILE A 106 19.63 -19.03 -11.65
CA ILE A 106 20.79 -18.29 -11.10
C ILE A 106 20.64 -18.08 -9.60
N ILE A 107 19.49 -17.59 -9.14
CA ILE A 107 19.22 -17.38 -7.71
C ILE A 107 19.34 -18.70 -6.94
N ASN A 108 18.77 -19.79 -7.48
CA ASN A 108 18.84 -21.11 -6.84
C ASN A 108 20.28 -21.62 -6.70
N GLU A 109 21.12 -21.38 -7.70
CA GLU A 109 22.52 -21.80 -7.73
C GLU A 109 23.39 -20.96 -6.80
N LEU A 110 23.29 -19.64 -6.88
CA LEU A 110 24.12 -18.71 -6.09
C LEU A 110 23.78 -18.74 -4.59
N TYR A 111 22.50 -18.90 -4.25
CA TYR A 111 22.05 -18.98 -2.85
C TYR A 111 21.96 -20.43 -2.33
N LYS A 112 22.60 -21.40 -3.02
CA LYS A 112 22.61 -22.79 -2.56
C LYS A 112 23.34 -22.90 -1.23
N GLY A 113 22.64 -23.35 -0.19
CA GLY A 113 23.19 -23.47 1.17
C GLY A 113 23.12 -22.17 1.98
N SER A 114 22.62 -21.07 1.40
CA SER A 114 22.31 -19.87 2.16
C SER A 114 21.15 -20.13 3.12
N GLN A 115 21.19 -19.53 4.31
CA GLN A 115 20.12 -19.62 5.31
C GLN A 115 18.80 -19.06 4.77
N TYR A 116 18.88 -17.98 3.99
CA TYR A 116 17.75 -17.32 3.37
C TYR A 116 17.94 -17.28 1.87
N LYS A 117 16.84 -17.53 1.16
CA LYS A 117 16.79 -17.48 -0.30
C LYS A 117 15.83 -16.38 -0.72
N PRO A 118 16.28 -15.39 -1.51
CA PRO A 118 15.45 -14.26 -1.87
C PRO A 118 14.27 -14.67 -2.76
N SER A 119 13.16 -13.97 -2.58
CA SER A 119 12.00 -14.10 -3.47
C SER A 119 12.28 -13.45 -4.83
N LEU A 120 11.59 -13.90 -5.88
CA LEU A 120 11.64 -13.31 -7.22
C LEU A 120 10.33 -12.56 -7.50
N VAL A 121 10.45 -11.28 -7.82
CA VAL A 121 9.35 -10.32 -8.01
C VAL A 121 9.40 -9.77 -9.43
N ALA A 122 8.24 -9.62 -10.07
CA ALA A 122 8.11 -9.08 -11.43
C ALA A 122 6.65 -8.72 -11.73
N PRO A 123 6.33 -7.91 -12.77
CA PRO A 123 7.27 -7.26 -13.68
C PRO A 123 7.71 -5.84 -13.30
N GLY A 124 7.24 -5.30 -12.16
CA GLY A 124 7.56 -3.92 -11.77
C GLY A 124 7.07 -2.91 -12.80
N GLY A 125 5.81 -3.04 -13.27
CA GLY A 125 5.26 -2.18 -14.32
C GLY A 125 3.74 -2.03 -14.26
N PHE A 126 3.16 -1.28 -15.20
CA PHE A 126 1.71 -1.10 -15.23
C PHE A 126 1.00 -2.41 -15.60
N PHE A 127 -0.13 -2.65 -14.94
CA PHE A 127 -0.94 -3.84 -15.15
C PHE A 127 -1.50 -3.86 -16.58
N ASP A 128 -1.16 -4.90 -17.32
CA ASP A 128 -1.72 -5.24 -18.62
C ASP A 128 -2.17 -6.70 -18.56
N GLN A 129 -3.46 -6.96 -18.71
CA GLN A 129 -4.04 -8.27 -18.40
C GLN A 129 -3.47 -9.37 -19.30
N GLU A 130 -3.38 -9.13 -20.61
CA GLU A 130 -2.89 -10.14 -21.56
C GLU A 130 -1.40 -10.43 -21.33
N TRP A 131 -0.60 -9.38 -21.10
CA TRP A 131 0.82 -9.52 -20.83
C TRP A 131 1.07 -10.27 -19.51
N PHE A 132 0.33 -9.94 -18.45
CA PHE A 132 0.47 -10.58 -17.13
C PHE A 132 0.03 -12.05 -17.16
N VAL A 133 -1.07 -12.38 -17.84
CA VAL A 133 -1.52 -13.78 -18.04
C VAL A 133 -0.45 -14.56 -18.81
N LYS A 134 0.06 -13.99 -19.90
CA LYS A 134 1.08 -14.63 -20.73
C LYS A 134 2.40 -14.84 -19.96
N LEU A 135 2.79 -13.88 -19.11
CA LEU A 135 3.95 -14.02 -18.25
C LEU A 135 3.82 -15.23 -17.32
N LEU A 136 2.70 -15.36 -16.62
CA LEU A 136 2.45 -16.46 -15.69
C LEU A 136 2.38 -17.82 -16.40
N GLN A 137 1.75 -17.87 -17.58
CA GLN A 137 1.69 -19.08 -18.39
C GLN A 137 3.08 -19.56 -18.86
N ILE A 138 3.96 -18.62 -19.22
CA ILE A 138 5.28 -18.95 -19.77
C ILE A 138 6.29 -19.25 -18.67
N SER A 139 6.30 -18.46 -17.59
CA SER A 139 7.18 -18.70 -16.45
C SER A 139 6.80 -19.97 -15.70
N GLY A 140 5.49 -20.26 -15.58
CA GLY A 140 5.01 -21.46 -14.90
C GLY A 140 5.13 -21.38 -13.38
N SER A 141 4.78 -22.48 -12.72
CA SER A 141 4.75 -22.55 -11.26
C SER A 141 6.16 -22.45 -10.65
N SER A 142 6.24 -21.87 -9.46
CA SER A 142 7.46 -21.78 -8.65
C SER A 142 8.57 -20.85 -9.17
N ILE A 143 8.32 -20.08 -10.24
CA ILE A 143 9.26 -19.05 -10.71
C ILE A 143 9.08 -17.75 -9.94
N LEU A 144 7.90 -17.13 -10.06
CA LEU A 144 7.56 -15.86 -9.41
C LEU A 144 6.89 -16.08 -8.05
N ASP A 145 7.42 -15.43 -7.03
CA ASP A 145 6.86 -15.43 -5.68
C ASP A 145 5.86 -14.26 -5.51
N ALA A 146 6.07 -13.17 -6.25
CA ALA A 146 5.14 -12.04 -6.31
C ALA A 146 5.01 -11.44 -7.71
N MET A 147 3.77 -11.08 -8.04
CA MET A 147 3.40 -10.26 -9.19
C MET A 147 3.29 -8.80 -8.76
N SER A 148 4.30 -7.98 -9.08
CA SER A 148 4.35 -6.55 -8.78
C SER A 148 3.75 -5.71 -9.91
N HIS A 149 3.00 -4.66 -9.55
CA HIS A 149 2.55 -3.64 -10.49
C HIS A 149 2.71 -2.22 -9.96
N HIS A 150 2.69 -1.24 -10.86
CA HIS A 150 2.79 0.18 -10.54
C HIS A 150 1.42 0.85 -10.56
N ILE A 151 1.21 1.81 -9.66
CA ILE A 151 -0.05 2.56 -9.55
C ILE A 151 0.22 4.07 -9.53
N TYR A 152 -0.27 4.78 -10.55
CA TYR A 152 -0.30 6.24 -10.65
C TYR A 152 -1.66 6.72 -11.14
N ASN A 153 -2.68 6.54 -10.31
CA ASN A 153 -4.09 6.72 -10.70
C ASN A 153 -4.60 8.18 -10.67
N LEU A 154 -3.81 9.17 -10.21
CA LEU A 154 -4.21 10.58 -10.22
C LEU A 154 -3.84 11.32 -11.52
N GLY A 155 -2.92 10.78 -12.32
CA GLY A 155 -2.43 11.39 -13.56
C GLY A 155 -1.09 12.11 -13.40
N ALA A 156 -0.80 13.08 -14.27
CA ALA A 156 0.47 13.80 -14.27
C ALA A 156 0.61 14.74 -13.07
N GLY A 157 1.82 14.87 -12.53
CA GLY A 157 2.13 15.83 -11.46
C GLY A 157 1.80 17.29 -11.82
N VAL A 158 1.86 17.65 -13.10
CA VAL A 158 1.54 19.00 -13.58
C VAL A 158 0.04 19.28 -13.73
N ASP A 159 -0.83 18.29 -13.48
CA ASP A 159 -2.27 18.44 -13.70
C ASP A 159 -2.88 19.39 -12.64
N PRO A 160 -3.51 20.51 -13.04
CA PRO A 160 -4.14 21.44 -12.10
C PRO A 160 -5.35 20.83 -11.37
N LYS A 161 -5.85 19.68 -11.81
CA LYS A 161 -7.02 18.98 -11.24
C LYS A 161 -6.64 17.91 -10.21
N LEU A 162 -5.38 17.81 -9.77
CA LEU A 162 -4.98 16.78 -8.79
C LEU A 162 -5.82 16.83 -7.51
N ILE A 163 -6.03 18.00 -6.92
CA ILE A 163 -6.83 18.14 -5.68
C ILE A 163 -8.27 17.68 -5.90
N SER A 164 -8.91 18.06 -7.02
CA SER A 164 -10.30 17.66 -7.29
C SER A 164 -10.43 16.16 -7.53
N LYS A 165 -9.41 15.53 -8.16
CA LYS A 165 -9.33 14.08 -8.32
C LYS A 165 -9.14 13.34 -7.00
N ILE A 166 -8.30 13.86 -6.11
CA ILE A 166 -8.06 13.28 -4.78
C ILE A 166 -9.34 13.33 -3.93
N LEU A 167 -10.14 14.40 -4.04
CA LEU A 167 -11.38 14.57 -3.29
C LEU A 167 -12.62 13.98 -3.98
N ASP A 168 -12.46 13.31 -5.12
CA ASP A 168 -13.56 12.69 -5.86
C ASP A 168 -13.60 11.16 -5.58
N PRO A 169 -14.58 10.67 -4.81
CA PRO A 169 -14.68 9.25 -4.49
C PRO A 169 -14.89 8.37 -5.73
N ASN A 170 -15.51 8.89 -6.80
CA ASN A 170 -15.68 8.14 -8.05
C ASN A 170 -14.35 8.00 -8.78
N HIS A 171 -13.50 9.04 -8.75
CA HIS A 171 -12.16 8.97 -9.31
C HIS A 171 -11.29 7.95 -8.55
N LEU A 172 -11.24 8.05 -7.22
CA LEU A 172 -10.44 7.14 -6.38
C LEU A 172 -10.84 5.67 -6.54
N SER A 173 -12.15 5.40 -6.70
CA SER A 173 -12.66 4.03 -6.81
C SER A 173 -12.29 3.32 -8.12
N LYS A 174 -11.82 4.04 -9.15
CA LYS A 174 -11.44 3.43 -10.45
C LYS A 174 -10.32 2.40 -10.33
N VAL A 175 -9.40 2.57 -9.39
CA VAL A 175 -8.25 1.67 -9.19
C VAL A 175 -8.68 0.27 -8.74
N ALA A 176 -9.88 0.13 -8.16
CA ALA A 176 -10.44 -1.14 -7.72
C ALA A 176 -10.47 -2.18 -8.85
N ASN A 177 -10.74 -1.75 -10.10
CA ASN A 177 -10.73 -2.64 -11.26
C ASN A 177 -9.34 -3.24 -11.51
N THR A 178 -8.28 -2.44 -11.39
CA THR A 178 -6.90 -2.92 -11.55
C THR A 178 -6.56 -3.97 -10.50
N PHE A 179 -6.87 -3.70 -9.23
CA PHE A 179 -6.62 -4.65 -8.15
C PHE A 179 -7.45 -5.94 -8.27
N SER A 180 -8.73 -5.80 -8.59
CA SER A 180 -9.65 -6.93 -8.81
C SER A 180 -9.18 -7.82 -9.97
N ASN A 181 -8.81 -7.21 -11.09
CA ASN A 181 -8.36 -7.95 -12.27
C ASN A 181 -7.03 -8.67 -12.00
N LEU A 182 -6.06 -8.01 -11.34
CA LEU A 182 -4.81 -8.67 -10.95
C LEU A 182 -5.08 -9.85 -10.00
N THR A 183 -5.97 -9.67 -9.02
CA THR A 183 -6.38 -10.74 -8.11
C THR A 183 -6.97 -11.94 -8.87
N HIS A 184 -7.82 -11.67 -9.86
CA HIS A 184 -8.40 -12.72 -10.70
C HIS A 184 -7.35 -13.44 -11.55
N VAL A 185 -6.43 -12.69 -12.17
CA VAL A 185 -5.31 -13.23 -12.95
C VAL A 185 -4.44 -14.15 -12.10
N ILE A 186 -4.04 -13.71 -10.91
CA ILE A 186 -3.23 -14.51 -9.99
C ILE A 186 -3.99 -15.77 -9.56
N ARG A 187 -5.25 -15.65 -9.11
CA ARG A 187 -6.06 -16.82 -8.69
C ARG A 187 -6.18 -17.87 -9.79
N ARG A 188 -6.30 -17.45 -11.06
CA ARG A 188 -6.53 -18.37 -12.18
C ARG A 188 -5.25 -18.90 -12.82
N HIS A 189 -4.21 -18.08 -12.92
CA HIS A 189 -3.02 -18.38 -13.73
C HIS A 189 -1.72 -18.49 -12.93
N GLY A 190 -1.71 -18.03 -11.67
CA GLY A 190 -0.52 -18.07 -10.82
C GLY A 190 -0.84 -18.11 -9.34
N PRO A 191 -1.64 -19.08 -8.84
CA PRO A 191 -2.08 -19.11 -7.44
C PRO A 191 -0.95 -19.27 -6.42
N TRP A 192 0.28 -19.54 -6.87
CA TRP A 192 1.50 -19.57 -6.07
C TRP A 192 2.11 -18.18 -5.82
N ALA A 193 1.72 -17.16 -6.58
CA ALA A 193 2.26 -15.81 -6.47
C ALA A 193 1.34 -14.89 -5.64
N SER A 194 1.93 -13.89 -4.99
CA SER A 194 1.19 -12.84 -4.28
C SER A 194 1.10 -11.54 -5.10
N ALA A 195 0.07 -10.72 -4.88
CA ALA A 195 -0.06 -9.40 -5.51
C ALA A 195 0.70 -8.33 -4.73
N TRP A 196 1.55 -7.56 -5.39
CA TRP A 196 2.33 -6.46 -4.80
C TRP A 196 2.10 -5.16 -5.58
N VAL A 197 2.00 -4.03 -4.87
CA VAL A 197 2.26 -2.71 -5.46
C VAL A 197 3.74 -2.43 -5.28
N GLY A 198 4.52 -2.58 -6.36
CA GLY A 198 5.98 -2.40 -6.36
C GLY A 198 6.41 -0.93 -6.40
N GLU A 199 5.54 -0.06 -6.91
CA GLU A 199 5.77 1.40 -6.96
C GLU A 199 4.43 2.15 -7.02
N SER A 200 4.26 3.18 -6.19
CA SER A 200 3.11 4.08 -6.31
C SER A 200 3.35 5.44 -5.67
N GLY A 201 3.05 6.52 -6.39
CA GLY A 201 3.15 7.91 -5.90
C GLY A 201 1.91 8.76 -6.17
N GLY A 202 0.82 8.14 -6.65
CA GLY A 202 -0.45 8.79 -6.95
C GLY A 202 -0.41 9.53 -8.27
N ALA A 203 0.38 10.61 -8.33
CA ALA A 203 0.66 11.34 -9.56
C ALA A 203 2.07 11.04 -10.09
N TYR A 204 2.17 10.67 -11.37
CA TYR A 204 3.45 10.39 -12.02
C TYR A 204 4.20 11.70 -12.33
N ASN A 205 5.44 11.61 -12.84
CA ASN A 205 6.33 12.77 -13.06
C ASN A 205 6.59 13.56 -11.78
N SER A 206 7.09 12.86 -10.75
CA SER A 206 7.48 13.42 -9.44
C SER A 206 6.35 13.94 -8.56
N GLY A 207 5.09 13.63 -8.86
CA GLY A 207 3.96 14.14 -8.08
C GLY A 207 3.69 15.63 -8.30
N GLY A 208 2.56 16.10 -7.78
CA GLY A 208 2.14 17.49 -7.93
C GLY A 208 2.82 18.43 -6.94
N PRO A 209 3.43 19.54 -7.39
CA PRO A 209 4.01 20.53 -6.49
C PRO A 209 2.92 21.15 -5.64
N HIS A 210 3.17 21.28 -4.33
CA HIS A 210 2.20 21.80 -3.35
C HIS A 210 0.92 20.97 -3.23
N VAL A 211 0.95 19.71 -3.69
CA VAL A 211 -0.17 18.78 -3.59
C VAL A 211 0.32 17.48 -2.98
N SER A 212 1.25 16.79 -3.66
CA SER A 212 1.72 15.46 -3.27
C SER A 212 2.57 15.43 -1.99
N ASP A 213 3.09 16.57 -1.56
CA ASP A 213 3.87 16.77 -0.33
C ASP A 213 3.03 17.39 0.80
N THR A 214 1.72 17.45 0.64
CA THR A 214 0.80 18.16 1.56
C THR A 214 -0.30 17.26 2.08
N PHE A 215 -1.05 17.72 3.09
CA PHE A 215 -2.09 16.94 3.77
C PHE A 215 -3.14 16.37 2.81
N VAL A 216 -3.50 17.11 1.75
CA VAL A 216 -4.50 16.64 0.77
C VAL A 216 -4.11 15.29 0.17
N ASN A 217 -2.82 14.99 -0.02
CA ASN A 217 -2.39 13.72 -0.60
C ASN A 217 -2.64 12.52 0.33
N SER A 218 -2.76 12.75 1.64
CA SER A 218 -3.03 11.70 2.63
C SER A 218 -4.41 11.06 2.43
N PHE A 219 -5.38 11.78 1.86
CA PHE A 219 -6.65 11.18 1.46
C PHE A 219 -6.46 10.08 0.43
N TRP A 220 -5.71 10.36 -0.64
CA TRP A 220 -5.40 9.37 -1.66
C TRP A 220 -4.53 8.26 -1.08
N TYR A 221 -3.48 8.59 -0.32
CA TYR A 221 -2.51 7.59 0.10
C TYR A 221 -3.11 6.55 1.05
N LEU A 222 -3.84 6.99 2.08
CA LEU A 222 -4.52 6.07 3.00
C LEU A 222 -5.65 5.32 2.32
N ASP A 223 -6.34 5.95 1.36
CA ASP A 223 -7.32 5.27 0.53
C ASP A 223 -6.70 4.15 -0.32
N GLN A 224 -5.53 4.37 -0.91
CA GLN A 224 -4.85 3.35 -1.71
C GLN A 224 -4.36 2.18 -0.85
N LEU A 225 -3.86 2.43 0.37
CA LEU A 225 -3.50 1.36 1.30
C LEU A 225 -4.72 0.51 1.67
N GLY A 226 -5.84 1.17 1.99
CA GLY A 226 -7.12 0.51 2.25
C GLY A 226 -7.61 -0.31 1.04
N MET A 227 -7.63 0.30 -0.14
CA MET A 227 -8.10 -0.34 -1.37
C MET A 227 -7.23 -1.54 -1.75
N ALA A 228 -5.90 -1.41 -1.73
CA ALA A 228 -4.98 -2.49 -2.04
C ALA A 228 -5.19 -3.69 -1.08
N SER A 229 -5.35 -3.42 0.22
CA SER A 229 -5.57 -4.46 1.23
C SER A 229 -6.86 -5.26 0.99
N LYS A 230 -7.95 -4.58 0.57
CA LYS A 230 -9.25 -5.19 0.26
C LYS A 230 -9.16 -6.23 -0.86
N TYR A 231 -8.20 -6.06 -1.77
CA TYR A 231 -7.95 -6.97 -2.89
C TYR A 231 -6.72 -7.86 -2.67
N HIS A 232 -6.39 -8.16 -1.41
CA HIS A 232 -5.34 -9.10 -1.02
C HIS A 232 -3.92 -8.76 -1.50
N THR A 233 -3.66 -7.49 -1.86
CA THR A 233 -2.29 -7.01 -2.09
C THR A 233 -1.51 -7.10 -0.78
N LYS A 234 -0.33 -7.74 -0.84
CA LYS A 234 0.48 -8.07 0.34
C LYS A 234 1.54 -7.04 0.70
N VAL A 235 2.04 -6.33 -0.30
CA VAL A 235 3.08 -5.30 -0.16
C VAL A 235 2.67 -4.05 -0.94
N TYR A 236 2.96 -2.88 -0.37
CA TYR A 236 2.71 -1.59 -0.99
C TYR A 236 3.94 -0.69 -0.83
N CYS A 237 4.67 -0.48 -1.91
CA CYS A 237 5.87 0.35 -1.96
C CYS A 237 5.52 1.77 -2.39
N ARG A 238 5.66 2.72 -1.46
CA ARG A 238 5.45 4.15 -1.72
C ARG A 238 6.65 4.75 -2.43
N GLN A 239 6.41 5.29 -3.61
CA GLN A 239 7.29 6.22 -4.29
C GLN A 239 7.10 7.62 -3.67
N THR A 240 8.05 8.18 -2.92
CA THR A 240 9.34 7.63 -2.43
C THR A 240 9.48 7.88 -0.94
N LEU A 241 10.46 7.25 -0.29
CA LEU A 241 10.95 7.74 1.01
C LEU A 241 11.48 9.20 0.89
N ILE A 242 12.28 9.48 -0.14
CA ILE A 242 12.88 10.78 -0.39
C ILE A 242 12.99 11.07 -1.90
N GLY A 243 12.76 12.34 -2.29
CA GLY A 243 12.86 12.81 -3.67
C GLY A 243 11.51 12.93 -4.39
N GLY A 244 11.38 13.91 -5.28
CA GLY A 244 10.10 14.27 -5.88
C GLY A 244 9.13 14.96 -4.91
N ASN A 245 8.03 15.48 -5.42
CA ASN A 245 6.97 16.11 -4.62
C ASN A 245 6.13 15.08 -3.85
N TYR A 246 6.20 13.79 -4.18
CA TYR A 246 5.52 12.72 -3.42
C TYR A 246 6.36 12.13 -2.29
N GLY A 247 7.57 12.65 -2.05
CA GLY A 247 8.49 12.09 -1.05
C GLY A 247 7.91 12.13 0.35
N LEU A 248 8.06 11.06 1.12
CA LEU A 248 7.66 11.03 2.53
C LEU A 248 8.50 12.00 3.38
N LEU A 249 9.74 12.24 2.98
CA LEU A 249 10.65 13.21 3.58
C LEU A 249 10.93 14.35 2.60
N ASN A 250 11.05 15.57 3.13
CA ASN A 250 11.60 16.68 2.39
C ASN A 250 13.05 16.35 1.97
N ALA A 251 13.37 16.52 0.68
CA ALA A 251 14.65 16.10 0.13
C ALA A 251 15.87 16.88 0.66
N THR A 252 15.66 18.09 1.17
CA THR A 252 16.73 18.96 1.67
C THR A 252 16.81 18.96 3.19
N THR A 253 15.67 19.00 3.87
CA THR A 253 15.63 19.14 5.34
C THR A 253 15.39 17.82 6.07
N TYR A 254 15.03 16.75 5.35
CA TYR A 254 14.59 15.46 5.90
C TYR A 254 13.38 15.52 6.84
N VAL A 255 12.72 16.69 6.94
CA VAL A 255 11.50 16.84 7.73
C VAL A 255 10.39 16.01 7.07
N PRO A 256 9.65 15.19 7.85
CA PRO A 256 8.56 14.39 7.31
C PRO A 256 7.41 15.24 6.75
N ASN A 257 6.96 14.89 5.55
CA ASN A 257 5.72 15.39 4.96
C ASN A 257 4.50 14.66 5.58
N PRO A 258 3.27 15.20 5.43
CA PRO A 258 2.06 14.62 6.03
C PRO A 258 1.87 13.12 5.80
N ASP A 259 2.18 12.63 4.60
CA ASP A 259 2.05 11.20 4.27
C ASP A 259 2.96 10.27 5.07
N TYR A 260 4.08 10.77 5.62
CA TYR A 260 4.91 9.98 6.53
C TYR A 260 4.14 9.62 7.80
N TYR A 261 3.42 10.58 8.39
CA TYR A 261 2.62 10.35 9.58
C TYR A 261 1.41 9.46 9.29
N SER A 262 0.81 9.61 8.10
CA SER A 262 -0.23 8.70 7.60
C SER A 262 0.27 7.25 7.54
N ALA A 263 1.43 7.02 6.92
CA ALA A 263 2.06 5.69 6.87
C ALA A 263 2.46 5.19 8.27
N LEU A 264 2.93 6.06 9.15
CA LEU A 264 3.34 5.69 10.50
C LEU A 264 2.15 5.25 11.36
N LEU A 265 1.02 5.97 11.31
CA LEU A 265 -0.21 5.56 12.00
C LEU A 265 -0.78 4.28 11.42
N TRP A 266 -0.84 4.16 10.08
CA TRP A 266 -1.20 2.90 9.43
C TRP A 266 -0.32 1.75 9.93
N HIS A 267 1.00 1.93 9.92
CA HIS A 267 1.96 0.94 10.38
C HIS A 267 1.76 0.59 11.86
N ARG A 268 1.43 1.54 12.74
CA ARG A 268 1.28 1.28 14.18
C ARG A 268 -0.07 0.67 14.56
N LEU A 269 -1.13 0.95 13.80
CA LEU A 269 -2.50 0.64 14.20
C LEU A 269 -3.15 -0.46 13.35
N MET A 270 -2.94 -0.48 12.03
CA MET A 270 -3.60 -1.42 11.12
C MET A 270 -2.86 -2.75 11.07
N GLY A 271 -3.52 -3.83 11.50
CA GLY A 271 -2.95 -5.19 11.47
C GLY A 271 -3.01 -5.86 10.10
N LYS A 272 -2.55 -7.12 10.04
CA LYS A 272 -2.43 -7.88 8.78
C LYS A 272 -3.75 -8.51 8.30
N VAL A 273 -4.72 -8.68 9.19
CA VAL A 273 -6.02 -9.29 8.88
C VAL A 273 -6.99 -8.17 8.49
N VAL A 274 -7.43 -8.20 7.23
CA VAL A 274 -8.38 -7.24 6.65
C VAL A 274 -9.79 -7.72 6.94
N LEU A 275 -10.66 -6.81 7.39
CA LEU A 275 -12.06 -7.08 7.69
C LEU A 275 -12.96 -6.42 6.64
N ALA A 276 -14.08 -7.06 6.34
CA ALA A 276 -15.10 -6.46 5.51
C ALA A 276 -15.83 -5.36 6.30
N VAL A 277 -16.09 -4.23 5.64
CA VAL A 277 -16.95 -3.17 6.15
C VAL A 277 -18.11 -3.01 5.18
N ASP A 278 -19.30 -2.97 5.75
CA ASP A 278 -20.53 -2.60 5.04
C ASP A 278 -21.02 -1.27 5.60
N SER A 279 -21.54 -0.39 4.74
CA SER A 279 -21.98 0.94 5.12
C SER A 279 -22.94 1.53 4.09
N ASP A 280 -24.08 2.01 4.57
CA ASP A 280 -25.06 2.77 3.79
C ASP A 280 -24.68 4.27 3.66
N ALA A 281 -23.50 4.66 4.16
CA ALA A 281 -23.05 6.04 4.09
C ALA A 281 -22.73 6.48 2.65
N SER A 282 -22.71 7.81 2.46
CA SER A 282 -22.27 8.42 1.21
C SER A 282 -20.87 7.95 0.82
N SER A 283 -20.59 7.82 -0.49
CA SER A 283 -19.27 7.46 -1.02
C SER A 283 -18.14 8.44 -0.65
N PHE A 284 -18.50 9.64 -0.18
CA PHE A 284 -17.55 10.61 0.41
C PHE A 284 -16.99 10.16 1.77
N LEU A 285 -17.62 9.21 2.46
CA LEU A 285 -17.07 8.53 3.63
C LEU A 285 -16.47 7.20 3.19
N ARG A 286 -15.14 7.09 3.24
CA ARG A 286 -14.42 5.87 2.87
C ARG A 286 -13.94 5.18 4.15
N THR A 287 -14.24 3.89 4.27
CA THR A 287 -14.02 3.14 5.51
C THR A 287 -13.29 1.84 5.23
N TYR A 288 -12.27 1.56 6.04
CA TYR A 288 -11.49 0.33 6.02
C TYR A 288 -11.33 -0.21 7.44
N ALA A 289 -11.36 -1.53 7.62
CA ALA A 289 -11.24 -2.16 8.93
C ALA A 289 -10.23 -3.28 8.91
N HIS A 290 -9.35 -3.32 9.90
CA HIS A 290 -8.37 -4.38 10.09
C HIS A 290 -8.43 -4.83 11.55
N CYS A 291 -8.00 -6.06 11.83
CA CYS A 291 -7.63 -6.39 13.21
C CYS A 291 -6.54 -5.43 13.69
N SER A 292 -6.58 -5.03 14.96
CA SER A 292 -5.61 -4.09 15.53
C SER A 292 -4.20 -4.70 15.51
N LYS A 293 -3.19 -3.90 15.18
CA LYS A 293 -1.81 -4.40 15.17
C LYS A 293 -1.28 -4.56 16.59
N GLY A 294 -0.75 -5.75 16.89
CA GLY A 294 -0.05 -6.03 18.15
C GLY A 294 -0.94 -6.11 19.39
N ARG A 295 -2.27 -6.08 19.23
CA ARG A 295 -3.25 -6.18 20.32
C ARG A 295 -4.61 -6.66 19.80
N ALA A 296 -5.44 -7.18 20.68
CA ALA A 296 -6.79 -7.63 20.36
C ALA A 296 -7.71 -6.46 19.93
N GLY A 297 -8.74 -6.79 19.17
CA GLY A 297 -9.78 -5.86 18.71
C GLY A 297 -9.58 -5.39 17.27
N VAL A 298 -10.26 -4.29 16.92
CA VAL A 298 -10.38 -3.79 15.54
C VAL A 298 -9.90 -2.35 15.44
N THR A 299 -9.22 -2.01 14.36
CA THR A 299 -8.90 -0.64 13.99
C THR A 299 -9.64 -0.27 12.70
N LEU A 300 -10.37 0.84 12.73
CA LEU A 300 -10.98 1.46 11.57
C LEU A 300 -10.12 2.61 11.05
N LEU A 301 -10.03 2.75 9.74
CA LEU A 301 -9.62 3.95 9.04
C LEU A 301 -10.87 4.57 8.41
N LEU A 302 -11.15 5.83 8.74
CA LEU A 302 -12.25 6.62 8.21
C LEU A 302 -11.70 7.83 7.47
N ILE A 303 -12.16 8.07 6.25
CA ILE A 303 -11.73 9.19 5.42
C ILE A 303 -12.97 9.96 4.96
N ASN A 304 -13.07 11.23 5.36
CA ASN A 304 -14.13 12.13 4.92
C ASN A 304 -13.63 13.06 3.81
N LEU A 305 -14.11 12.83 2.59
CA LEU A 305 -13.83 13.65 1.42
C LEU A 305 -14.84 14.80 1.23
N SER A 306 -15.93 14.83 2.00
CA SER A 306 -16.95 15.87 1.89
C SER A 306 -16.42 17.19 2.43
N LYS A 307 -16.70 18.27 1.70
CA LYS A 307 -16.36 19.65 2.09
C LYS A 307 -17.34 20.26 3.11
N GLN A 308 -18.53 19.69 3.22
CA GLN A 308 -19.65 20.29 3.96
C GLN A 308 -20.23 19.35 5.01
N THR A 309 -20.14 18.04 4.77
CA THR A 309 -20.79 17.04 5.61
C THR A 309 -19.86 16.58 6.72
N LYS A 310 -20.28 16.81 7.95
CA LYS A 310 -19.77 16.10 9.12
C LYS A 310 -20.47 14.74 9.19
N PHE A 311 -19.73 13.66 9.34
CA PHE A 311 -20.33 12.34 9.55
C PHE A 311 -20.38 12.03 11.04
N ILE A 312 -21.53 11.50 11.49
CA ILE A 312 -21.74 10.95 12.82
C ILE A 312 -22.17 9.50 12.62
N MET A 313 -21.48 8.56 13.25
CA MET A 313 -21.66 7.13 12.96
C MET A 313 -21.48 6.27 14.20
N ASP A 314 -22.20 5.16 14.23
CA ASP A 314 -22.04 4.08 15.19
C ASP A 314 -21.44 2.85 14.48
N VAL A 315 -20.68 2.04 15.22
CA VAL A 315 -20.03 0.84 14.69
C VAL A 315 -20.67 -0.38 15.32
N GLN A 316 -21.07 -1.35 14.49
CA GLN A 316 -21.71 -2.59 14.93
C GLN A 316 -21.06 -3.81 14.28
N ASN A 317 -21.03 -4.93 15.00
CA ASN A 317 -20.63 -6.21 14.45
C ASN A 317 -21.82 -6.88 13.75
N SER A 318 -21.65 -7.21 12.46
CA SER A 318 -22.68 -7.85 11.63
C SER A 318 -22.94 -9.32 11.98
N ILE A 319 -22.05 -10.00 12.72
CA ILE A 319 -22.25 -11.40 13.16
C ILE A 319 -23.49 -11.53 14.06
N ASN A 320 -23.85 -10.49 14.81
CA ASN A 320 -25.04 -10.47 15.67
C ASN A 320 -26.36 -10.32 14.89
N ILE A 321 -26.32 -9.95 13.61
CA ILE A 321 -27.53 -9.84 12.77
C ILE A 321 -27.95 -11.22 12.23
N LYS A 322 -26.98 -12.09 11.90
CA LYS A 322 -27.28 -13.41 11.30
C LYS A 322 -27.76 -14.47 12.29
N LEU A 323 -27.49 -14.31 13.59
CA LEU A 323 -27.98 -15.22 14.64
C LEU A 323 -29.45 -14.96 15.04
N ALA A 324 -30.04 -13.85 14.59
CA ALA A 324 -31.42 -13.46 14.91
C ALA A 324 -32.47 -13.98 13.92
N VAL A 325 -32.07 -14.62 12.81
CA VAL A 325 -33.01 -15.26 11.87
C VAL A 325 -33.22 -16.71 12.31
N LYS A 326 -34.06 -16.92 13.33
CA LYS A 326 -34.77 -18.19 13.49
C LYS A 326 -36.16 -18.00 12.89
N GLU A 327 -36.55 -18.89 11.98
CA GLU A 327 -37.90 -18.96 11.43
C GLU A 327 -38.93 -19.10 12.56
N GLU A 328 -39.75 -18.08 12.76
CA GLU A 328 -41.02 -18.22 13.45
C GLU A 328 -42.13 -18.12 12.42
N ASN A 329 -42.74 -19.27 12.13
CA ASN A 329 -44.08 -19.31 11.59
C ASN A 329 -45.06 -18.92 12.70
N ILE A 330 -45.97 -17.96 12.41
CA ILE A 330 -47.44 -17.99 12.67
C ILE A 330 -48.03 -16.56 12.84
N SER A 331 -49.03 -16.28 11.98
CA SER A 331 -50.25 -15.45 12.07
C SER A 331 -50.29 -14.05 12.74
N PRO A 332 -51.21 -13.16 12.30
CA PRO A 332 -51.25 -11.77 12.70
C PRO A 332 -52.09 -11.57 13.96
N ASP A 333 -51.47 -11.22 15.08
CA ASP A 333 -51.92 -10.10 15.91
C ASP A 333 -50.98 -9.82 17.09
N SER A 334 -50.88 -8.53 17.40
CA SER A 334 -50.28 -7.89 18.58
C SER A 334 -48.92 -7.21 18.40
N PHE A 335 -49.00 -5.88 18.47
CA PHE A 335 -47.93 -4.98 18.85
C PHE A 335 -47.38 -5.36 20.23
N THR A 336 -46.06 -5.57 20.35
CA THR A 336 -45.23 -5.05 21.46
C THR A 336 -43.73 -5.29 21.21
N HIS A 337 -42.95 -4.23 21.43
CA HIS A 337 -41.51 -4.17 21.73
C HIS A 337 -40.57 -5.28 21.24
N SER A 338 -39.97 -5.06 20.06
CA SER A 338 -38.71 -5.73 19.70
C SER A 338 -37.54 -5.05 20.44
N LEU A 339 -37.04 -5.73 21.48
CA LEU A 339 -35.77 -5.43 22.13
C LEU A 339 -34.61 -5.58 21.14
N LYS A 340 -34.05 -4.45 20.69
CA LYS A 340 -32.78 -4.38 19.97
C LYS A 340 -31.63 -4.80 20.90
N LYS A 341 -31.30 -6.09 20.92
CA LYS A 341 -30.16 -6.63 21.69
C LYS A 341 -28.86 -6.04 21.14
N THR A 342 -28.22 -5.18 21.93
CA THR A 342 -27.02 -4.44 21.56
C THR A 342 -25.78 -5.08 22.22
N PHE A 343 -24.76 -5.36 21.40
CA PHE A 343 -23.35 -5.62 21.72
C PHE A 343 -22.99 -6.77 22.69
N SER A 344 -22.14 -7.69 22.22
CA SER A 344 -21.40 -8.65 23.03
C SER A 344 -19.91 -8.32 22.91
N TRP A 345 -19.32 -7.67 23.91
CA TRP A 345 -17.87 -7.52 24.05
C TRP A 345 -17.31 -8.81 24.66
N VAL A 346 -16.30 -9.42 24.06
CA VAL A 346 -15.73 -10.68 24.57
C VAL A 346 -14.93 -10.38 25.84
N GLY A 347 -15.40 -10.87 26.99
CA GLY A 347 -14.60 -11.01 28.21
C GLY A 347 -14.79 -9.99 29.34
N VAL A 348 -15.98 -9.43 29.56
CA VAL A 348 -16.19 -8.49 30.67
C VAL A 348 -16.93 -9.17 31.84
N LYS A 349 -16.18 -9.48 32.92
CA LYS A 349 -16.78 -9.43 34.27
C LYS A 349 -17.14 -7.98 34.52
N ALA A 350 -18.36 -7.73 35.00
CA ALA A 350 -18.86 -6.40 35.35
C ALA A 350 -17.84 -5.64 36.21
N SER A 351 -17.14 -4.68 35.58
CA SER A 351 -16.42 -3.62 36.26
C SER A 351 -17.00 -2.32 35.76
N ASP A 352 -17.35 -1.42 36.67
CA ASP A 352 -17.96 -0.11 36.42
C ASP A 352 -17.07 0.89 35.65
N GLU A 353 -15.95 0.44 35.05
CA GLU A 353 -15.11 1.29 34.22
C GLU A 353 -15.66 1.41 32.79
N PRO A 354 -15.81 2.63 32.25
CA PRO A 354 -16.27 2.82 30.89
C PRO A 354 -15.25 2.22 29.92
N LEU A 355 -15.70 1.33 29.04
CA LEU A 355 -14.89 0.85 27.92
C LEU A 355 -14.53 2.05 27.02
N LEU A 356 -13.24 2.25 26.79
CA LEU A 356 -12.71 3.37 26.00
C LEU A 356 -12.17 2.86 24.66
N ARG A 357 -12.49 3.57 23.59
CA ARG A 357 -11.79 3.49 22.30
C ARG A 357 -10.78 4.61 22.16
N GLU A 358 -9.77 4.39 21.34
CA GLU A 358 -8.75 5.38 21.01
C GLU A 358 -9.08 6.00 19.65
N GLU A 359 -9.05 7.33 19.54
CA GLU A 359 -9.27 8.04 18.29
C GLU A 359 -8.05 8.91 17.92
N TYR A 360 -7.67 8.86 16.64
CA TYR A 360 -6.57 9.60 16.04
C TYR A 360 -7.08 10.42 14.87
N HIS A 361 -7.54 11.64 15.12
CA HIS A 361 -8.09 12.54 14.10
C HIS A 361 -6.98 13.36 13.46
N LEU A 362 -6.83 13.20 12.15
CA LEU A 362 -5.87 13.90 11.31
C LEU A 362 -6.56 15.02 10.55
N THR A 363 -6.03 16.23 10.70
CA THR A 363 -6.49 17.42 9.98
C THR A 363 -5.28 18.21 9.45
N PRO A 364 -5.48 19.07 8.44
CA PRO A 364 -4.44 20.01 8.04
C PRO A 364 -4.37 21.15 9.04
N LYS A 365 -3.17 21.71 9.24
CA LYS A 365 -3.01 22.94 10.02
C LYS A 365 -3.93 24.05 9.49
N ASN A 366 -4.71 24.64 10.39
CA ASN A 366 -5.65 25.73 10.12
C ASN A 366 -6.72 25.40 9.05
N GLY A 367 -7.00 24.12 8.79
CA GLY A 367 -7.95 23.74 7.73
C GLY A 367 -7.42 23.87 6.29
N TYR A 368 -6.15 24.26 6.11
CA TYR A 368 -5.57 24.46 4.78
C TYR A 368 -5.08 23.14 4.18
N LEU A 369 -5.84 22.54 3.27
CA LEU A 369 -5.56 21.22 2.69
C LEU A 369 -4.14 21.06 2.10
N GLN A 370 -3.54 22.12 1.57
CA GLN A 370 -2.17 22.10 1.03
C GLN A 370 -1.11 22.42 2.11
N SER A 371 -1.46 22.32 3.39
CA SER A 371 -0.51 22.41 4.49
C SER A 371 0.46 21.22 4.47
N ARG A 372 1.75 21.49 4.67
CA ARG A 372 2.77 20.46 4.95
C ARG A 372 2.83 20.05 6.43
N THR A 373 2.06 20.73 7.29
CA THR A 373 1.90 20.36 8.70
C THR A 373 0.60 19.61 8.89
N MET A 374 0.72 18.36 9.33
CA MET A 374 -0.39 17.54 9.80
C MET A 374 -0.65 17.81 11.29
N VAL A 375 -1.93 17.78 11.68
CA VAL A 375 -2.39 17.98 13.05
C VAL A 375 -3.08 16.69 13.50
N LEU A 376 -2.63 16.11 14.60
CA LEU A 376 -3.25 14.96 15.25
C LEU A 376 -3.99 15.43 16.50
N ASN A 377 -5.31 15.22 16.56
CA ASN A 377 -6.13 15.54 17.72
C ASN A 377 -5.96 17.01 18.21
N GLY A 378 -5.76 17.94 17.26
CA GLY A 378 -5.54 19.36 17.55
C GLY A 378 -4.07 19.75 17.78
N VAL A 379 -3.15 18.79 17.87
CA VAL A 379 -1.72 19.03 18.09
C VAL A 379 -0.92 18.88 16.79
N PRO A 380 -0.19 19.92 16.33
CA PRO A 380 0.69 19.82 15.17
C PRO A 380 1.79 18.76 15.35
N LEU A 381 1.97 17.89 14.36
CA LEU A 381 3.06 16.91 14.34
C LEU A 381 4.32 17.57 13.78
N LEU A 382 5.27 17.82 14.68
CA LEU A 382 6.57 18.41 14.39
C LEU A 382 7.67 17.49 14.92
N THR A 383 8.71 17.26 14.11
CA THR A 383 9.90 16.52 14.54
C THR A 383 10.91 17.46 15.17
N ASP A 384 11.33 17.17 16.40
CA ASP A 384 12.43 17.87 17.07
C ASP A 384 13.70 17.01 17.00
N ALA A 385 14.75 17.55 16.38
CA ALA A 385 16.06 16.90 16.27
C ALA A 385 16.04 15.47 15.70
N GLY A 386 15.11 15.18 14.77
CA GLY A 386 14.99 13.87 14.12
C GLY A 386 14.17 12.82 14.88
N ASN A 387 13.60 13.18 16.04
CA ASN A 387 12.72 12.26 16.78
C ASN A 387 11.31 12.23 16.19
N ILE A 388 10.70 11.05 16.19
CA ILE A 388 9.29 10.87 15.84
C ILE A 388 8.43 11.50 16.95
N PRO A 389 7.50 12.42 16.65
CA PRO A 389 6.62 13.01 17.66
C PRO A 389 5.73 11.95 18.32
N ARG A 390 5.25 12.26 19.53
CA ARG A 390 4.23 11.43 20.18
C ARG A 390 2.96 11.43 19.33
N LEU A 391 2.37 10.25 19.17
CA LEU A 391 1.10 10.06 18.48
C LEU A 391 0.08 9.62 19.53
N ASP A 392 -0.38 10.57 20.33
CA ASP A 392 -1.26 10.29 21.46
C ASP A 392 -2.74 10.28 21.01
N PRO A 393 -3.50 9.22 21.33
CA PRO A 393 -4.93 9.19 21.03
C PRO A 393 -5.72 10.04 22.02
N ILE A 394 -6.91 10.47 21.60
CA ILE A 394 -7.97 10.80 22.54
C ILE A 394 -8.73 9.52 22.91
N ARG A 395 -9.18 9.43 24.17
CA ARG A 395 -9.96 8.28 24.65
C ARG A 395 -11.42 8.67 24.76
N VAL A 396 -12.28 7.93 24.10
CA VAL A 396 -13.72 8.20 24.01
C VAL A 396 -14.48 6.96 24.45
N ASN A 397 -15.61 7.12 25.12
CA ASN A 397 -16.46 5.99 25.49
C ASN A 397 -16.91 5.24 24.22
N VAL A 398 -16.75 3.91 24.20
CA VAL A 398 -17.09 3.06 23.04
C VAL A 398 -18.55 3.22 22.59
N MET A 399 -19.45 3.58 23.49
CA MET A 399 -20.89 3.78 23.21
C MET A 399 -21.22 5.16 22.64
N SER A 400 -20.30 6.13 22.70
CA SER A 400 -20.54 7.44 22.11
C SER A 400 -20.43 7.37 20.59
N PRO A 401 -21.26 8.10 19.81
CA PRO A 401 -21.10 8.13 18.36
C PRO A 401 -19.71 8.64 17.95
N ILE A 402 -19.14 8.08 16.88
CA ILE A 402 -17.93 8.63 16.26
C ILE A 402 -18.32 9.87 15.46
N SER A 403 -17.55 10.93 15.59
CA SER A 403 -17.74 12.19 14.87
C SER A 403 -16.54 12.47 13.98
N LEU A 404 -16.73 12.54 12.65
CA LEU A 404 -15.66 12.83 11.68
C LEU A 404 -15.94 14.14 10.95
N ALA A 405 -15.03 15.11 11.10
CA ALA A 405 -15.16 16.44 10.50
C ALA A 405 -15.06 16.40 8.97
N PRO A 406 -15.63 17.37 8.24
CA PRO A 406 -15.38 17.56 6.81
C PRO A 406 -13.88 17.58 6.50
N LEU A 407 -13.48 16.99 5.37
CA LEU A 407 -12.07 16.99 4.92
C LEU A 407 -11.07 16.57 6.01
N SER A 408 -11.35 15.45 6.66
CA SER A 408 -10.49 14.90 7.72
C SER A 408 -10.39 13.37 7.62
N ILE A 409 -9.42 12.82 8.34
CA ILE A 409 -9.16 11.38 8.40
C ILE A 409 -9.10 10.97 9.86
N ALA A 410 -9.57 9.78 10.22
CA ALA A 410 -9.41 9.25 11.56
C ALA A 410 -9.02 7.78 11.56
N PHE A 411 -8.13 7.40 12.49
CA PHE A 411 -7.99 6.00 12.91
C PHE A 411 -8.75 5.82 14.23
N ILE A 412 -9.60 4.81 14.31
CA ILE A 412 -10.39 4.49 15.50
C ILE A 412 -10.06 3.07 15.94
N VAL A 413 -9.44 2.92 17.11
CA VAL A 413 -9.09 1.62 17.68
C VAL A 413 -10.14 1.26 18.71
N PHE A 414 -10.80 0.12 18.51
CA PHE A 414 -11.72 -0.49 19.46
C PHE A 414 -11.03 -1.67 20.17
N PRO A 415 -10.48 -1.47 21.38
CA PRO A 415 -9.85 -2.54 22.15
C PRO A 415 -10.93 -3.52 22.60
N ASN A 416 -10.68 -4.83 22.47
CA ASN A 416 -11.61 -5.91 22.85
C ASN A 416 -12.88 -6.03 21.98
N PHE A 417 -12.91 -5.41 20.80
CA PHE A 417 -14.04 -5.53 19.88
C PHE A 417 -14.22 -7.00 19.48
N ASP A 418 -15.45 -7.52 19.64
CA ASP A 418 -15.77 -8.90 19.29
C ASP A 418 -15.70 -9.07 17.76
N ALA A 419 -14.55 -9.54 17.31
CA ALA A 419 -14.29 -9.95 15.94
C ALA A 419 -13.50 -11.26 16.03
N PRO A 420 -14.13 -12.43 15.79
CA PRO A 420 -13.48 -13.73 15.94
C PRO A 420 -12.19 -13.90 15.11
N ALA A 421 -12.06 -13.16 14.01
CA ALA A 421 -10.85 -13.15 13.18
C ALA A 421 -9.66 -12.38 13.81
N CYS A 422 -9.87 -11.66 14.91
CA CYS A 422 -8.93 -10.75 15.58
C CYS A 422 -8.54 -11.19 17.01
N GLY A 423 -8.88 -12.44 17.36
CA GLY A 423 -8.56 -13.06 18.65
C GLY A 423 -7.14 -13.57 18.76
#